data_AF-A0A535GY62-F1
#
_entry.id   AF-A0A535GY62-F1
#
_cell.length_a   1.000
_cell.length_b   1.000
_cell.length_c   1.000
_cell.angle_alpha   90.00
_cell.angle_beta   90.00
_cell.angle_gamma   90.00
#
_symmetry.space_group_name_H-M   'P 1'
#
loop_
_entity.id
_entity.type
_entity.pdbx_description
1 polymer ?
#
loop_
_entity_poly.entity_id
_entity_poly.type
_entity_poly.pdbx_seq_one_letter_code
_entity_poly.pdbx_strand_id
1 'polypeptide(L)'
;MSLSGRRLLATLAALGWIGILSLNALADALPDSTWIQLQPLPGQGSTALFALAVDPSNNQVVIAANSQGSLLRSAAGGTAWTTVHSGKTAVNTVSFSPYTARLVLAGTRGGGALFSRDAGATWSSATGLDGRNVRVFAFALDLIAAGTDHGVYTSADGRAWSPSALTNRSIGALAVGAIHEPVRLVAGSDTQAAGGTLPLYQSLDGGATWKQFNPPISGTMTVRLAAGPLPPTGNVRPLLIGTNTGLFASSDNGASFNPLSGGGLLPTTDYTQVTFVTSHYDRFYAGSDGGGSKSGGLWRTGDGGRTFTSMQPPQSSVTALAVSNDEQPTLYVATFQPSSHAVSLWVYHDTGASPTGPPATPSTLASGARNSHTLGDSSLAQLLSSPQLPYVGLGLGALAVILTAIAAHLRGRYR
;
A
#
# COMPACT_ATOMS: atom_id res chain seq x y z
N MET A 1 30.25 55.47 -6.15
CA MET A 1 29.28 54.89 -5.19
C MET A 1 30.04 54.42 -3.96
N SER A 2 29.74 54.96 -2.78
CA SER A 2 30.45 54.59 -1.54
C SER A 2 30.20 53.12 -1.17
N LEU A 3 31.16 52.50 -0.46
CA LEU A 3 31.05 51.12 0.02
C LEU A 3 29.74 50.88 0.80
N SER A 4 29.28 51.91 1.51
CA SER A 4 28.04 51.96 2.27
C SER A 4 26.80 51.86 1.38
N GLY A 5 26.79 52.55 0.23
CA GLY A 5 25.67 52.51 -0.73
C GLY A 5 25.52 51.15 -1.43
N ARG A 6 26.64 50.44 -1.67
CA ARG A 6 26.61 49.08 -2.22
C ARG A 6 26.06 48.05 -1.22
N ARG A 7 26.38 48.20 0.08
CA ARG A 7 25.84 47.35 1.15
C ARG A 7 24.34 47.58 1.35
N LEU A 8 23.88 48.82 1.28
CA LEU A 8 22.46 49.15 1.40
C LEU A 8 21.64 48.53 0.25
N LEU A 9 22.13 48.63 -0.99
CA LEU A 9 21.49 48.02 -2.16
C LEU A 9 21.50 46.49 -2.11
N ALA A 10 22.59 45.87 -1.65
CA ALA A 10 22.64 44.42 -1.45
C ALA A 10 21.66 43.95 -0.37
N THR A 11 21.47 44.73 0.70
CA THR A 11 20.53 44.42 1.78
C THR A 11 19.07 44.59 1.34
N LEU A 12 18.78 45.65 0.57
CA LEU A 12 17.44 45.87 -0.02
C LEU A 12 17.11 44.82 -1.09
N ALA A 13 18.09 44.39 -1.88
CA ALA A 13 17.93 43.27 -2.79
C ALA A 13 17.66 41.97 -2.01
N ALA A 14 18.45 41.65 -0.98
CA ALA A 14 18.23 40.47 -0.15
C ALA A 14 16.84 40.47 0.53
N LEU A 15 16.40 41.61 1.07
CA LEU A 15 15.05 41.77 1.64
C LEU A 15 13.95 41.70 0.58
N GLY A 16 14.18 42.19 -0.64
CA GLY A 16 13.28 42.03 -1.77
C GLY A 16 13.17 40.57 -2.23
N TRP A 17 14.28 39.82 -2.21
CA TRP A 17 14.31 38.39 -2.50
C TRP A 17 13.62 37.56 -1.40
N ILE A 18 13.81 37.91 -0.12
CA ILE A 18 13.09 37.29 1.01
C ILE A 18 11.59 37.64 0.95
N GLY A 19 11.24 38.88 0.56
CA GLY A 19 9.87 39.33 0.35
C GLY A 19 9.16 38.62 -0.80
N ILE A 20 9.83 38.39 -1.92
CA ILE A 20 9.31 37.65 -3.07
C ILE A 20 9.19 36.15 -2.77
N LEU A 21 10.07 35.58 -1.94
CA LEU A 21 9.93 34.22 -1.41
C LEU A 21 8.76 34.10 -0.41
N SER A 22 8.41 35.16 0.31
CA SER A 22 7.26 35.16 1.23
C SER A 22 5.90 35.42 0.56
N LEU A 23 5.88 35.85 -0.70
CA LEU A 23 4.64 36.12 -1.46
C LEU A 23 4.11 34.88 -2.21
N ASN A 24 4.89 33.81 -2.28
CA ASN A 24 4.49 32.52 -2.87
C ASN A 24 4.57 31.41 -1.82
N ALA A 25 3.67 31.42 -0.83
CA ALA A 25 3.12 30.24 -0.13
C ALA A 25 2.62 30.62 1.28
N LEU A 26 1.49 31.32 1.35
CA LEU A 26 0.42 30.73 2.15
C LEU A 26 -0.40 29.92 1.15
N ALA A 27 0.12 28.74 0.78
CA ALA A 27 -0.79 27.69 0.37
C ALA A 27 -1.68 27.50 1.60
N ASP A 28 -2.99 27.73 1.48
CA ASP A 28 -3.91 27.45 2.58
C ASP A 28 -3.57 26.07 3.11
N ALA A 29 -3.13 26.01 4.37
CA ALA A 29 -2.78 24.74 4.99
C ALA A 29 -3.99 23.83 4.85
N LEU A 30 -3.75 22.60 4.39
CA LEU A 30 -4.82 21.61 4.28
C LEU A 30 -5.55 21.54 5.63
N PRO A 31 -6.88 21.76 5.68
CA PRO A 31 -7.62 21.72 6.91
C PRO A 31 -7.46 20.34 7.56
N ASP A 32 -7.21 20.39 8.86
CA ASP A 32 -6.96 19.20 9.67
C ASP A 32 -8.12 18.22 9.60
N SER A 33 -7.78 16.95 9.45
CA SER A 33 -8.70 15.83 9.44
C SER A 33 -9.89 15.97 8.50
N THR A 34 -9.76 16.76 7.43
CA THR A 34 -10.83 17.04 6.48
C THR A 34 -10.49 16.49 5.09
N TRP A 35 -11.42 15.72 4.53
CA TRP A 35 -11.32 15.22 3.15
C TRP A 35 -11.55 16.34 2.15
N ILE A 36 -10.56 16.55 1.27
CA ILE A 36 -10.65 17.50 0.15
C ILE A 36 -10.52 16.75 -1.16
N GLN A 37 -11.46 16.98 -2.08
CA GLN A 37 -11.36 16.47 -3.43
C GLN A 37 -10.36 17.30 -4.23
N LEU A 38 -9.36 16.64 -4.80
CA LEU A 38 -8.43 17.25 -5.74
C LEU A 38 -9.00 17.25 -7.16
N GLN A 39 -8.44 18.11 -8.01
CA GLN A 39 -8.80 18.12 -9.43
C GLN A 39 -8.46 16.78 -10.09
N PRO A 40 -9.28 16.30 -11.03
CA PRO A 40 -8.98 15.09 -11.80
C PRO A 40 -7.63 15.21 -12.51
N LEU A 41 -6.92 14.08 -12.65
CA LEU A 41 -5.65 14.08 -13.38
C LEU A 41 -5.90 14.34 -14.87
N PRO A 42 -5.06 15.18 -15.52
CA PRO A 42 -5.12 15.37 -16.96
C PRO A 42 -5.10 14.03 -17.74
N GLY A 43 -6.08 13.83 -18.61
CA GLY A 43 -6.13 12.67 -19.51
C GLY A 43 -6.40 11.32 -18.82
N GLN A 44 -6.84 11.29 -17.56
CA GLN A 44 -7.11 10.04 -16.83
C GLN A 44 -8.27 9.22 -17.43
N GLY A 45 -9.30 9.90 -17.94
CA GLY A 45 -10.56 9.26 -18.34
C GLY A 45 -11.28 8.63 -17.14
N SER A 46 -12.02 7.55 -17.37
CA SER A 46 -12.81 6.83 -16.35
C SER A 46 -12.11 5.59 -15.77
N THR A 47 -10.79 5.43 -16.03
CA THR A 47 -10.05 4.28 -15.51
C THR A 47 -9.55 4.57 -14.10
N ALA A 48 -9.75 3.60 -13.20
CA ALA A 48 -9.25 3.65 -11.83
C ALA A 48 -7.74 3.95 -11.79
N LEU A 49 -7.36 4.77 -10.82
CA LEU A 49 -5.98 5.13 -10.55
C LEU A 49 -5.39 4.13 -9.56
N PHE A 50 -4.36 3.40 -9.99
CA PHE A 50 -3.74 2.32 -9.21
C PHE A 50 -2.34 2.63 -8.73
N ALA A 51 -1.70 3.69 -9.23
CA ALA A 51 -0.34 4.05 -8.89
C ALA A 51 -0.25 5.53 -8.48
N LEU A 52 0.10 5.74 -7.22
CA LEU A 52 0.23 7.03 -6.56
C LEU A 52 1.36 6.92 -5.54
N ALA A 53 2.23 7.93 -5.48
CA ALA A 53 3.33 7.98 -4.52
C ALA A 53 3.62 9.42 -4.12
N VAL A 54 3.99 9.62 -2.86
CA VAL A 54 4.41 10.92 -2.32
C VAL A 54 5.86 10.84 -1.89
N ASP A 55 6.62 11.90 -2.11
CA ASP A 55 8.03 11.98 -1.70
C ASP A 55 8.11 12.00 -0.16
N PRO A 56 8.81 11.04 0.47
CA PRO A 56 8.91 10.97 1.93
C PRO A 56 9.65 12.17 2.54
N SER A 57 10.42 12.91 1.74
CA SER A 57 11.14 14.13 2.18
C SER A 57 10.39 15.43 1.88
N ASN A 58 9.35 15.37 1.04
CA ASN A 58 8.56 16.54 0.66
C ASN A 58 7.14 16.12 0.25
N ASN A 59 6.19 16.25 1.18
CA ASN A 59 4.80 15.86 0.95
C ASN A 59 4.07 16.67 -0.15
N GLN A 60 4.66 17.76 -0.66
CA GLN A 60 4.13 18.51 -1.79
C GLN A 60 4.45 17.87 -3.14
N VAL A 61 5.44 16.96 -3.18
CA VAL A 61 5.81 16.24 -4.40
C VAL A 61 5.07 14.92 -4.47
N VAL A 62 4.15 14.81 -5.44
CA VAL A 62 3.32 13.63 -5.65
C VAL A 62 3.45 13.17 -7.09
N ILE A 63 3.57 11.86 -7.30
CA ILE A 63 3.55 11.23 -8.61
C ILE A 63 2.30 10.36 -8.72
N ALA A 64 1.57 10.53 -9.81
CA ALA A 64 0.45 9.67 -10.18
C ALA A 64 0.69 9.12 -11.58
N ALA A 65 0.13 7.96 -11.88
CA ALA A 65 0.22 7.38 -13.21
C ALA A 65 -1.14 6.99 -13.78
N ASN A 66 -1.41 7.34 -15.03
CA ASN A 66 -2.68 6.99 -15.67
C ASN A 66 -2.60 5.63 -16.40
N SER A 67 -3.77 5.13 -16.80
CA SER A 67 -3.90 3.85 -17.50
C SER A 67 -3.24 3.80 -18.88
N GLN A 68 -2.94 4.95 -19.47
CA GLN A 68 -2.27 5.09 -20.77
C GLN A 68 -0.73 5.03 -20.64
N GLY A 69 -0.20 5.06 -19.41
CA GLY A 69 1.24 5.01 -19.15
C GLY A 69 1.91 6.36 -18.95
N SER A 70 1.13 7.44 -18.83
CA SER A 70 1.71 8.75 -18.50
C SER A 70 2.01 8.84 -17.01
N LEU A 71 3.15 9.45 -16.67
CA LEU A 71 3.46 9.86 -15.31
C LEU A 71 3.18 11.36 -15.18
N LEU A 72 2.41 11.70 -14.17
CA LEU A 72 2.05 13.06 -13.81
C LEU A 72 2.69 13.40 -12.46
N ARG A 73 3.23 14.61 -12.37
CA ARG A 73 3.85 15.13 -11.16
C ARG A 73 3.12 16.36 -10.66
N SER A 74 2.88 16.40 -9.36
CA SER A 74 2.55 17.62 -8.63
C SER A 74 3.76 18.07 -7.81
N ALA A 75 3.95 19.39 -7.70
CA ALA A 75 4.91 20.01 -6.77
C ALA A 75 4.21 20.88 -5.71
N ALA A 76 2.87 20.81 -5.68
CA ALA A 76 2.00 21.64 -4.86
C ALA A 76 0.90 20.78 -4.21
N GLY A 77 1.29 19.60 -3.73
CA GLY A 77 0.42 18.74 -2.93
C GLY A 77 -0.85 18.28 -3.66
N GLY A 78 -0.75 18.02 -4.97
CA GLY A 78 -1.85 17.51 -5.79
C GLY A 78 -2.86 18.57 -6.28
N THR A 79 -2.66 19.85 -5.97
CA THR A 79 -3.53 20.95 -6.45
C THR A 79 -3.34 21.27 -7.94
N ALA A 80 -2.13 21.03 -8.47
CA ALA A 80 -1.79 21.17 -9.88
C ALA A 80 -0.89 20.03 -10.34
N TRP A 81 -1.05 19.60 -11.60
CA TRP A 81 -0.36 18.45 -12.18
C TRP A 81 0.27 18.79 -13.51
N THR A 82 1.44 18.20 -13.78
CA THR A 82 2.13 18.30 -15.07
C THR A 82 2.53 16.90 -15.53
N THR A 83 2.28 16.58 -16.79
CA THR A 83 2.78 15.34 -17.40
C THR A 83 4.30 15.45 -17.58
N VAL A 84 5.04 14.55 -16.93
CA VAL A 84 6.52 14.51 -16.90
C VAL A 84 7.09 13.37 -17.74
N HIS A 85 6.24 12.40 -18.09
CA HIS A 85 6.58 11.31 -18.99
C HIS A 85 5.32 10.82 -19.70
N SER A 86 5.43 10.56 -21.00
CA SER A 86 4.35 10.00 -21.83
C SER A 86 4.75 8.62 -22.32
N GLY A 87 4.35 7.58 -21.58
CA GLY A 87 4.56 6.19 -21.94
C GLY A 87 3.50 5.65 -22.89
N LYS A 88 3.62 4.37 -23.26
CA LYS A 88 2.64 3.63 -24.10
C LYS A 88 2.02 2.42 -23.39
N THR A 89 2.47 2.11 -22.20
CA THR A 89 2.04 0.95 -21.42
C THR A 89 1.61 1.39 -20.03
N ALA A 90 0.53 0.80 -19.51
CA ALA A 90 0.02 1.12 -18.19
C ALA A 90 1.10 1.00 -17.12
N VAL A 91 1.10 1.93 -16.16
CA VAL A 91 1.98 1.89 -15.00
C VAL A 91 1.26 1.15 -13.88
N ASN A 92 1.87 0.07 -13.38
CA ASN A 92 1.30 -0.75 -12.32
C ASN A 92 1.63 -0.20 -10.93
N THR A 93 2.80 0.42 -10.77
CA THR A 93 3.30 0.88 -9.47
C THR A 93 4.22 2.08 -9.63
N VAL A 94 4.20 2.98 -8.66
CA VAL A 94 5.19 4.05 -8.49
C VAL A 94 5.61 4.04 -7.02
N SER A 95 6.90 4.20 -6.73
CA SER A 95 7.38 4.24 -5.36
C SER A 95 8.64 5.08 -5.22
N PHE A 96 8.65 5.95 -4.20
CA PHE A 96 9.83 6.69 -3.79
C PHE A 96 10.71 5.82 -2.89
N SER A 97 12.04 5.96 -3.02
CA SER A 97 12.95 5.36 -2.07
C SER A 97 12.90 6.13 -0.75
N PRO A 98 12.66 5.47 0.40
CA PRO A 98 12.78 6.12 1.71
C PRO A 98 14.25 6.33 2.14
N TYR A 99 15.21 5.74 1.43
CA TYR A 99 16.63 5.77 1.80
C TYR A 99 17.51 6.55 0.82
N THR A 100 17.02 6.78 -0.41
CA THR A 100 17.73 7.52 -1.46
C THR A 100 16.88 8.72 -1.84
N ALA A 101 17.27 9.90 -1.36
CA ALA A 101 16.54 11.13 -1.63
C ALA A 101 16.30 11.33 -3.14
N ARG A 102 15.09 11.76 -3.50
CA ARG A 102 14.66 12.08 -4.87
C ARG A 102 14.66 10.90 -5.86
N LEU A 103 15.00 9.68 -5.42
CA LEU A 103 14.85 8.48 -6.23
C LEU A 103 13.39 8.03 -6.23
N VAL A 104 12.80 7.91 -7.40
CA VAL A 104 11.47 7.32 -7.60
C VAL A 104 11.51 6.36 -8.78
N LEU A 105 10.83 5.24 -8.62
CA LEU A 105 10.73 4.18 -9.62
C LEU A 105 9.28 4.03 -10.08
N ALA A 106 9.08 3.71 -11.35
CA ALA A 106 7.79 3.39 -11.92
C ALA A 106 7.87 2.05 -12.65
N GLY A 107 6.99 1.10 -12.30
CA GLY A 107 6.92 -0.22 -12.89
C GLY A 107 5.79 -0.27 -13.91
N THR A 108 6.07 -0.74 -15.12
CA THR A 108 5.11 -0.74 -16.23
C THR A 108 4.62 -2.15 -16.56
N ARG A 109 3.52 -2.21 -17.31
CA ARG A 109 2.99 -3.45 -17.89
C ARG A 109 3.71 -3.77 -19.20
N GLY A 110 4.80 -4.54 -19.11
CA GLY A 110 5.53 -5.11 -20.26
C GLY A 110 6.61 -4.20 -20.83
N GLY A 111 6.75 -2.96 -20.33
CA GLY A 111 7.83 -2.04 -20.71
C GLY A 111 9.01 -2.02 -19.74
N GLY A 112 9.02 -2.87 -18.71
CA GLY A 112 10.02 -2.84 -17.65
C GLY A 112 9.80 -1.71 -16.64
N ALA A 113 10.89 -1.09 -16.19
CA ALA A 113 10.86 -0.04 -15.18
C ALA A 113 11.44 1.29 -15.71
N LEU A 114 10.95 2.39 -15.17
CA LEU A 114 11.51 3.73 -15.31
C LEU A 114 12.05 4.18 -13.94
N PHE A 115 13.06 5.04 -13.96
CA PHE A 115 13.59 5.68 -12.77
C PHE A 115 13.73 7.19 -12.97
N SER A 116 13.69 7.92 -11.87
CA SER A 116 14.00 9.35 -11.78
C SER A 116 14.89 9.59 -10.55
N ARG A 117 15.85 10.51 -10.67
CA ARG A 117 16.69 10.96 -9.54
C ARG A 117 16.47 12.42 -9.17
N ASP A 118 15.42 13.03 -9.69
CA ASP A 118 15.09 14.43 -9.48
C ASP A 118 13.67 14.61 -8.91
N ALA A 119 13.19 13.60 -8.16
CA ALA A 119 11.87 13.53 -7.55
C ALA A 119 10.74 13.50 -8.59
N GLY A 120 10.96 12.74 -9.66
CA GLY A 120 10.00 12.48 -10.73
C GLY A 120 9.84 13.60 -11.74
N ALA A 121 10.74 14.59 -11.78
CA ALA A 121 10.67 15.67 -12.76
C ALA A 121 11.10 15.20 -14.15
N THR A 122 12.11 14.34 -14.24
CA THR A 122 12.54 13.66 -15.47
C THR A 122 12.71 12.16 -15.24
N TRP A 123 12.47 11.38 -16.28
CA TRP A 123 12.44 9.91 -16.21
C TRP A 123 13.34 9.28 -17.28
N SER A 124 13.96 8.16 -16.93
CA SER A 124 14.78 7.34 -17.82
C SER A 124 14.39 5.87 -17.68
N SER A 125 14.53 5.10 -18.76
CA SER A 125 14.31 3.66 -18.70
C SER A 125 15.42 2.96 -17.91
N ALA A 126 15.04 2.02 -17.06
CA ALA A 126 15.96 1.10 -16.43
C ALA A 126 16.23 -0.09 -17.36
N THR A 127 17.41 -0.69 -17.24
CA THR A 127 17.84 -1.83 -18.06
C THR A 127 17.73 -3.15 -17.30
N GLY A 128 17.56 -4.26 -18.00
CA GLY A 128 17.50 -5.61 -17.40
C GLY A 128 16.09 -6.04 -16.95
N LEU A 129 15.07 -5.21 -17.18
CA LEU A 129 13.65 -5.49 -16.95
C LEU A 129 12.81 -5.43 -18.24
N ASP A 130 13.46 -5.38 -19.40
CA ASP A 130 12.81 -5.26 -20.69
C ASP A 130 11.78 -6.38 -20.92
N GLY A 131 10.58 -6.01 -21.37
CA GLY A 131 9.48 -6.96 -21.58
C GLY A 131 8.78 -7.44 -20.30
N ARG A 132 9.26 -7.09 -19.11
CA ARG A 132 8.66 -7.55 -17.84
C ARG A 132 7.49 -6.68 -17.40
N ASN A 133 6.51 -7.32 -16.79
CA ASN A 133 5.48 -6.62 -16.01
C ASN A 133 6.04 -6.36 -14.61
N VAL A 134 6.44 -5.13 -14.32
CA VAL A 134 6.95 -4.75 -12.99
C VAL A 134 5.77 -4.30 -12.14
N ARG A 135 5.59 -4.93 -10.97
CA ARG A 135 4.35 -4.83 -10.18
C ARG A 135 4.53 -4.21 -8.80
N VAL A 136 5.72 -4.33 -8.22
CA VAL A 136 6.04 -3.81 -6.89
C VAL A 136 7.54 -3.56 -6.78
N PHE A 137 7.91 -2.53 -6.03
CA PHE A 137 9.29 -2.29 -5.58
C PHE A 137 9.36 -2.38 -4.06
N ALA A 138 10.51 -2.83 -3.55
CA ALA A 138 10.84 -2.79 -2.13
C ALA A 138 12.29 -2.32 -1.97
N PHE A 139 12.53 -1.48 -0.96
CA PHE A 139 13.81 -0.79 -0.75
C PHE A 139 14.49 -1.26 0.54
N ALA A 140 15.75 -1.65 0.44
CA ALA A 140 16.73 -1.69 1.51
C ALA A 140 17.71 -0.51 1.33
N LEU A 141 18.73 -0.39 2.18
CA LEU A 141 19.69 0.72 2.10
C LEU A 141 20.58 0.67 0.86
N ASP A 142 21.02 -0.53 0.48
CA ASP A 142 21.98 -0.82 -0.59
C ASP A 142 21.44 -1.81 -1.64
N LEU A 143 20.18 -2.24 -1.49
CA LEU A 143 19.49 -3.13 -2.41
C LEU A 143 18.05 -2.68 -2.65
N ILE A 144 17.63 -2.72 -3.91
CA ILE A 144 16.26 -2.52 -4.35
C ILE A 144 15.81 -3.80 -5.01
N ALA A 145 14.63 -4.28 -4.64
CA ALA A 145 14.03 -5.47 -5.23
C ALA A 145 12.75 -5.11 -5.99
N ALA A 146 12.53 -5.75 -7.13
CA ALA A 146 11.35 -5.58 -7.97
C ALA A 146 10.64 -6.93 -8.13
N GLY A 147 9.35 -6.97 -7.78
CA GLY A 147 8.48 -8.09 -8.10
C GLY A 147 7.95 -7.96 -9.53
N THR A 148 8.09 -9.02 -10.31
CA THR A 148 7.68 -9.05 -11.72
C THR A 148 6.80 -10.27 -12.03
N ASP A 149 6.27 -10.34 -13.24
CA ASP A 149 5.62 -11.56 -13.74
C ASP A 149 6.57 -12.75 -13.97
N HIS A 150 7.89 -12.56 -13.86
CA HIS A 150 8.91 -13.59 -14.08
C HIS A 150 9.87 -13.79 -12.90
N GLY A 151 9.48 -13.33 -11.71
CA GLY A 151 10.24 -13.50 -10.49
C GLY A 151 10.63 -12.19 -9.82
N VAL A 152 11.61 -12.26 -8.92
CA VAL A 152 12.21 -11.08 -8.29
C VAL A 152 13.48 -10.69 -9.04
N TYR A 153 13.63 -9.40 -9.30
CA TYR A 153 14.87 -8.78 -9.80
C TYR A 153 15.43 -7.87 -8.72
N THR A 154 16.75 -7.67 -8.71
CA THR A 154 17.44 -6.79 -7.77
C THR A 154 18.31 -5.77 -8.48
N SER A 155 18.56 -4.65 -7.81
CA SER A 155 19.42 -3.56 -8.28
C SER A 155 20.00 -2.83 -7.07
N ALA A 156 21.23 -2.32 -7.17
CA ALA A 156 21.80 -1.46 -6.13
C ALA A 156 21.24 -0.03 -6.18
N ASP A 157 20.75 0.42 -7.34
CA ASP A 157 20.51 1.85 -7.58
C ASP A 157 19.30 2.18 -8.48
N GLY A 158 18.57 1.16 -8.90
CA GLY A 158 17.35 1.23 -9.71
C GLY A 158 17.57 1.42 -11.21
N ARG A 159 18.82 1.54 -11.69
CA ARG A 159 19.12 1.81 -13.11
C ARG A 159 19.34 0.53 -13.92
N ALA A 160 20.05 -0.43 -13.34
CA ALA A 160 20.35 -1.71 -13.95
C ALA A 160 19.91 -2.83 -13.02
N TRP A 161 19.16 -3.78 -13.57
CA TRP A 161 18.53 -4.84 -12.82
C TRP A 161 19.06 -6.20 -13.24
N SER A 162 19.14 -7.12 -12.29
CA SER A 162 19.51 -8.51 -12.54
C SER A 162 18.48 -9.45 -11.91
N PRO A 163 18.18 -10.60 -12.54
CA PRO A 163 17.29 -11.59 -11.93
C PRO A 163 17.90 -12.11 -10.63
N SER A 164 17.06 -12.27 -9.60
CA SER A 164 17.40 -13.01 -8.38
C SER A 164 17.18 -14.52 -8.58
N ALA A 165 17.46 -15.34 -7.56
CA ALA A 165 17.22 -16.78 -7.65
C ALA A 165 15.72 -17.18 -7.62
N LEU A 166 14.80 -16.27 -7.33
CA LEU A 166 13.35 -16.54 -7.43
C LEU A 166 12.84 -16.20 -8.84
N THR A 167 12.96 -17.15 -9.77
CA THR A 167 12.54 -17.00 -11.17
C THR A 167 11.22 -17.72 -11.49
N ASN A 168 10.63 -17.42 -12.67
CA ASN A 168 9.46 -18.14 -13.22
C ASN A 168 8.22 -18.13 -12.32
N ARG A 169 7.97 -17.00 -11.65
CA ARG A 169 6.81 -16.81 -10.78
C ARG A 169 6.26 -15.39 -10.94
N SER A 170 4.94 -15.23 -10.90
CA SER A 170 4.33 -13.91 -10.79
C SER A 170 4.46 -13.40 -9.36
N ILE A 171 5.16 -12.30 -9.15
CA ILE A 171 5.37 -11.68 -7.84
C ILE A 171 4.62 -10.35 -7.81
N GLY A 172 3.52 -10.32 -7.04
CA GLY A 172 2.66 -9.15 -6.89
C GLY A 172 2.91 -8.35 -5.61
N ALA A 173 3.54 -8.98 -4.61
CA ALA A 173 3.80 -8.37 -3.31
C ALA A 173 5.24 -8.64 -2.88
N LEU A 174 5.88 -7.64 -2.26
CA LEU A 174 7.27 -7.72 -1.83
C LEU A 174 7.49 -6.80 -0.63
N ALA A 175 8.22 -7.26 0.38
CA ALA A 175 8.59 -6.48 1.55
C ALA A 175 10.03 -6.76 1.99
N VAL A 176 10.68 -5.76 2.59
CA VAL A 176 12.05 -5.86 3.12
C VAL A 176 11.97 -5.94 4.65
N GLY A 177 12.20 -7.14 5.18
CA GLY A 177 12.16 -7.43 6.62
C GLY A 177 13.43 -7.03 7.37
N ALA A 178 14.55 -6.86 6.66
CA ALA A 178 15.81 -6.32 7.19
C ALA A 178 16.48 -5.49 6.08
N ILE A 179 16.81 -4.23 6.40
CA ILE A 179 17.22 -3.21 5.41
C ILE A 179 18.75 -3.07 5.28
N HIS A 180 19.50 -3.76 6.13
CA HIS A 180 20.97 -3.83 6.10
C HIS A 180 21.37 -5.23 5.67
N GLU A 181 22.59 -5.39 5.16
CA GLU A 181 23.14 -6.70 4.83
C GLU A 181 23.34 -7.58 6.09
N PRO A 182 22.91 -8.86 6.07
CA PRO A 182 22.19 -9.52 4.97
C PRO A 182 20.73 -9.06 4.84
N VAL A 183 20.35 -8.60 3.65
CA VAL A 183 18.98 -8.09 3.40
C VAL A 183 17.98 -9.24 3.42
N ARG A 184 16.91 -9.12 4.23
CA ARG A 184 15.81 -10.09 4.27
C ARG A 184 14.66 -9.61 3.38
N LEU A 185 14.30 -10.43 2.40
CA LEU A 185 13.18 -10.18 1.49
C LEU A 185 12.05 -11.19 1.74
N VAL A 186 10.81 -10.73 1.66
CA VAL A 186 9.61 -11.58 1.65
C VAL A 186 8.81 -11.27 0.40
N ALA A 187 8.54 -12.28 -0.41
CA ALA A 187 7.82 -12.16 -1.67
C ALA A 187 6.52 -12.97 -1.63
N GLY A 188 5.46 -12.40 -2.20
CA GLY A 188 4.16 -13.02 -2.33
C GLY A 188 3.72 -13.06 -3.79
N SER A 189 3.14 -14.20 -4.17
CA SER A 189 2.55 -14.38 -5.49
C SER A 189 1.02 -14.27 -5.42
N ASP A 190 0.44 -13.86 -6.55
CA ASP A 190 -1.00 -13.88 -6.78
C ASP A 190 -1.43 -15.04 -7.69
N THR A 191 -0.50 -15.85 -8.20
CA THR A 191 -0.86 -17.11 -8.86
C THR A 191 -1.17 -18.14 -7.80
N GLN A 192 -2.38 -18.68 -7.83
CA GLN A 192 -2.83 -19.71 -6.89
C GLN A 192 -1.84 -20.88 -6.86
N ALA A 193 -1.29 -21.19 -5.69
CA ALA A 193 -0.40 -22.35 -5.57
C ALA A 193 -1.19 -23.65 -5.72
N ALA A 194 -0.54 -24.69 -6.25
CA ALA A 194 -1.09 -26.04 -6.22
C ALA A 194 -1.41 -26.43 -4.77
N GLY A 195 -2.61 -26.98 -4.54
CA GLY A 195 -3.07 -27.37 -3.20
C GLY A 195 -3.63 -26.24 -2.33
N GLY A 196 -3.86 -25.04 -2.88
CA GLY A 196 -4.55 -23.97 -2.16
C GLY A 196 -3.74 -23.31 -1.05
N THR A 197 -2.42 -23.50 -1.04
CA THR A 197 -1.50 -22.85 -0.09
C THR A 197 -1.19 -21.42 -0.54
N LEU A 198 -0.89 -20.55 0.42
CA LEU A 198 -0.49 -19.18 0.12
C LEU A 198 0.94 -19.17 -0.44
N PRO A 199 1.19 -18.57 -1.64
CA PRO A 199 2.49 -18.66 -2.30
C PRO A 199 3.48 -17.60 -1.78
N LEU A 200 4.02 -17.83 -0.58
CA LEU A 200 5.00 -16.95 0.07
C LEU A 200 6.42 -17.50 0.03
N TYR A 201 7.38 -16.62 -0.21
CA TYR A 201 8.80 -16.94 -0.31
C TYR A 201 9.61 -15.96 0.51
N GLN A 202 10.74 -16.41 1.03
CA GLN A 202 11.66 -15.59 1.79
C GLN A 202 13.09 -15.81 1.32
N SER A 203 13.84 -14.72 1.26
CA SER A 203 15.30 -14.73 1.17
C SER A 203 15.90 -14.11 2.42
N LEU A 204 17.02 -14.66 2.88
CA LEU A 204 17.80 -14.19 4.02
C LEU A 204 19.16 -13.61 3.59
N ASP A 205 19.38 -13.42 2.30
CA ASP A 205 20.67 -13.16 1.68
C ASP A 205 20.53 -12.25 0.44
N GLY A 206 19.66 -11.24 0.51
CA GLY A 206 19.50 -10.23 -0.55
C GLY A 206 18.91 -10.76 -1.86
N GLY A 207 18.30 -11.94 -1.84
CA GLY A 207 17.71 -12.59 -3.01
C GLY A 207 18.60 -13.62 -3.69
N ALA A 208 19.78 -13.93 -3.13
CA ALA A 208 20.68 -14.95 -3.65
C ALA A 208 20.10 -16.37 -3.52
N THR A 209 19.37 -16.66 -2.43
CA THR A 209 18.60 -17.88 -2.25
C THR A 209 17.19 -17.59 -1.74
N TRP A 210 16.25 -18.47 -2.07
CA TRP A 210 14.85 -18.33 -1.66
C TRP A 210 14.29 -19.64 -1.16
N LYS A 211 13.48 -19.54 -0.11
CA LYS A 211 12.73 -20.66 0.48
C LYS A 211 11.25 -20.30 0.53
N GLN A 212 10.41 -21.21 0.05
CA GLN A 212 8.97 -21.10 0.28
C GLN A 212 8.65 -21.37 1.75
N PHE A 213 7.71 -20.61 2.32
CA PHE A 213 7.20 -20.85 3.66
C PHE A 213 5.66 -20.74 3.66
N ASN A 214 5.02 -21.53 4.52
CA ASN A 214 3.57 -21.70 4.52
C ASN A 214 3.02 -21.40 5.92
N PRO A 215 2.84 -20.13 6.27
CA PRO A 215 2.27 -19.78 7.56
C PRO A 215 0.79 -20.23 7.64
N PRO A 216 0.27 -20.54 8.83
CA PRO A 216 -1.12 -20.97 9.02
C PRO A 216 -2.10 -19.78 8.94
N ILE A 217 -2.09 -19.07 7.81
CA ILE A 217 -3.00 -17.96 7.52
C ILE A 217 -3.95 -18.34 6.39
N SER A 218 -5.11 -17.70 6.38
CA SER A 218 -6.12 -17.93 5.36
C SER A 218 -5.83 -17.14 4.09
N GLY A 219 -6.21 -17.72 2.96
CA GLY A 219 -6.08 -17.10 1.65
C GLY A 219 -5.33 -17.99 0.68
N THR A 220 -5.54 -17.72 -0.60
CA THR A 220 -4.94 -18.44 -1.72
C THR A 220 -4.03 -17.54 -2.55
N MET A 221 -4.07 -16.23 -2.32
CA MET A 221 -3.30 -15.22 -3.04
C MET A 221 -2.72 -14.20 -2.06
N THR A 222 -1.48 -13.79 -2.29
CA THR A 222 -0.89 -12.66 -1.57
C THR A 222 -1.13 -11.39 -2.36
N VAL A 223 -1.95 -10.50 -1.81
CA VAL A 223 -2.35 -9.24 -2.45
C VAL A 223 -1.34 -8.14 -2.11
N ARG A 224 -0.92 -8.08 -0.83
CA ARG A 224 0.04 -7.07 -0.36
C ARG A 224 0.96 -7.61 0.73
N LEU A 225 2.16 -7.05 0.75
CA LEU A 225 3.16 -7.22 1.81
C LEU A 225 3.70 -5.85 2.17
N ALA A 226 3.85 -5.59 3.47
CA ALA A 226 4.49 -4.37 3.97
C ALA A 226 5.31 -4.71 5.22
N ALA A 227 6.53 -4.15 5.32
CA ALA A 227 7.33 -4.22 6.52
C ALA A 227 7.50 -2.81 7.10
N GLY A 228 7.23 -2.67 8.40
CA GLY A 228 7.35 -1.39 9.10
C GLY A 228 8.80 -1.04 9.48
N PRO A 229 9.00 0.11 10.14
CA PRO A 229 10.27 0.43 10.77
C PRO A 229 10.55 -0.51 11.95
N LEU A 230 11.81 -0.53 12.41
CA LEU A 230 12.17 -1.31 13.59
C LEU A 230 11.50 -0.72 14.84
N PRO A 231 10.92 -1.55 15.72
CA PRO A 231 10.46 -1.10 17.02
C PRO A 231 11.60 -0.55 17.89
N PRO A 232 11.34 0.36 18.85
CA PRO A 232 12.35 0.87 19.79
C PRO A 232 13.02 -0.24 20.61
N THR A 233 12.26 -1.29 20.91
CA THR A 233 12.74 -2.49 21.59
C THR A 233 12.60 -3.69 20.66
N GLY A 234 13.72 -4.30 20.27
CA GLY A 234 13.74 -5.50 19.44
C GLY A 234 14.52 -5.31 18.14
N ASN A 235 14.63 -6.40 17.38
CA ASN A 235 15.40 -6.48 16.14
C ASN A 235 14.57 -7.02 14.96
N VAL A 236 13.24 -7.04 15.09
CA VAL A 236 12.32 -7.57 14.09
C VAL A 236 11.36 -6.47 13.65
N ARG A 237 11.31 -6.23 12.34
CA ARG A 237 10.32 -5.32 11.74
C ARG A 237 8.95 -6.01 11.71
N PRO A 238 7.86 -5.30 12.06
CA PRO A 238 6.53 -5.86 11.90
C PRO A 238 6.26 -6.11 10.41
N LEU A 239 5.69 -7.27 10.10
CA LEU A 239 5.34 -7.68 8.74
C LEU A 239 3.82 -7.80 8.64
N LEU A 240 3.24 -7.10 7.66
CA LEU A 240 1.82 -7.20 7.32
C LEU A 240 1.64 -7.96 6.02
N ILE A 241 0.65 -8.85 5.99
CA ILE A 241 0.25 -9.62 4.81
C ILE A 241 -1.24 -9.40 4.56
N GLY A 242 -1.55 -8.78 3.42
CA GLY A 242 -2.89 -8.76 2.86
C GLY A 242 -3.08 -9.95 1.93
N THR A 243 -4.10 -10.76 2.20
CA THR A 243 -4.55 -11.85 1.33
C THR A 243 -5.93 -11.53 0.76
N ASN A 244 -6.41 -12.36 -0.16
CA ASN A 244 -7.79 -12.31 -0.67
C ASN A 244 -8.87 -12.70 0.35
N THR A 245 -8.50 -12.84 1.64
CA THR A 245 -9.41 -13.21 2.72
C THR A 245 -9.19 -12.38 3.98
N GLY A 246 -8.21 -11.47 4.01
CA GLY A 246 -7.97 -10.64 5.19
C GLY A 246 -6.57 -10.08 5.31
N LEU A 247 -6.35 -9.35 6.41
CA LEU A 247 -5.08 -8.76 6.80
C LEU A 247 -4.51 -9.50 8.00
N PHE A 248 -3.21 -9.78 7.98
CA PHE A 248 -2.50 -10.51 9.03
C PHE A 248 -1.21 -9.79 9.40
N ALA A 249 -0.81 -9.86 10.67
CA ALA A 249 0.41 -9.25 11.18
C ALA A 249 1.32 -10.25 11.88
N SER A 250 2.62 -10.13 11.63
CA SER A 250 3.68 -10.87 12.32
C SER A 250 4.65 -9.90 12.97
N SER A 251 5.11 -10.26 14.17
CA SER A 251 6.18 -9.58 14.91
C SER A 251 7.40 -10.49 15.13
N ASP A 252 7.48 -11.61 14.42
CA ASP A 252 8.45 -12.68 14.63
C ASP A 252 9.04 -13.20 13.30
N ASN A 253 9.26 -12.29 12.35
CA ASN A 253 9.78 -12.60 11.01
C ASN A 253 8.91 -13.60 10.22
N GLY A 254 7.61 -13.61 10.45
CA GLY A 254 6.67 -14.47 9.75
C GLY A 254 6.64 -15.91 10.25
N ALA A 255 7.19 -16.19 11.44
CA ALA A 255 7.03 -17.50 12.07
C ALA A 255 5.57 -17.73 12.52
N SER A 256 4.91 -16.68 13.00
CA SER A 256 3.48 -16.68 13.31
C SER A 256 2.80 -15.40 12.81
N PHE A 257 1.49 -15.49 12.60
CA PHE A 257 0.68 -14.39 12.13
C PHE A 257 -0.63 -14.31 12.89
N ASN A 258 -0.99 -13.09 13.30
CA ASN A 258 -2.24 -12.78 13.96
C ASN A 258 -3.19 -12.10 12.97
N PRO A 259 -4.45 -12.55 12.83
CA PRO A 259 -5.43 -11.87 11.99
C PRO A 259 -5.75 -10.48 12.53
N LEU A 260 -5.73 -9.46 11.67
CA LEU A 260 -6.15 -8.09 11.94
C LEU A 260 -7.56 -7.79 11.41
N SER A 261 -8.09 -8.65 10.53
CA SER A 261 -9.45 -8.61 10.02
C SER A 261 -10.29 -9.79 10.52
N GLY A 262 -11.61 -9.64 10.54
CA GLY A 262 -12.54 -10.56 11.18
C GLY A 262 -12.81 -10.17 12.65
N GLY A 263 -13.84 -10.78 13.25
CA GLY A 263 -14.09 -10.68 14.70
C GLY A 263 -14.39 -9.28 15.25
N GLY A 264 -14.79 -8.32 14.41
CA GLY A 264 -15.17 -6.96 14.81
C GLY A 264 -14.05 -5.90 14.74
N LEU A 265 -12.81 -6.27 14.39
CA LEU A 265 -11.70 -5.31 14.23
C LEU A 265 -11.75 -4.59 12.88
N LEU A 266 -11.48 -5.33 11.80
CA LEU A 266 -11.65 -4.87 10.43
C LEU A 266 -12.57 -5.85 9.67
N PRO A 267 -13.30 -5.39 8.63
CA PRO A 267 -14.12 -6.28 7.80
C PRO A 267 -13.27 -7.36 7.11
N THR A 268 -13.85 -8.54 6.86
CA THR A 268 -13.21 -9.54 6.01
C THR A 268 -13.36 -9.12 4.54
N THR A 269 -12.31 -8.56 3.95
CA THR A 269 -12.30 -8.04 2.58
C THR A 269 -10.88 -8.05 2.00
N ASP A 270 -10.71 -7.67 0.74
CA ASP A 270 -9.43 -7.62 0.05
C ASP A 270 -8.66 -6.33 0.42
N TYR A 271 -7.59 -6.48 1.20
CA TYR A 271 -6.72 -5.35 1.56
C TYR A 271 -5.68 -5.11 0.47
N THR A 272 -5.99 -4.16 -0.41
CA THR A 272 -5.18 -3.82 -1.59
C THR A 272 -4.09 -2.80 -1.29
N GLN A 273 -4.23 -2.03 -0.20
CA GLN A 273 -3.25 -1.02 0.21
C GLN A 273 -2.91 -1.19 1.68
N VAL A 274 -1.63 -1.26 2.00
CA VAL A 274 -1.13 -1.25 3.38
C VAL A 274 0.18 -0.48 3.41
N THR A 275 0.30 0.52 4.27
CA THR A 275 1.53 1.31 4.37
C THR A 275 1.77 1.80 5.80
N PHE A 276 3.02 1.72 6.24
CA PHE A 276 3.47 2.29 7.50
C PHE A 276 3.82 3.77 7.32
N VAL A 277 3.68 4.53 8.40
CA VAL A 277 4.44 5.79 8.56
C VAL A 277 5.83 5.39 9.03
N THR A 278 6.89 5.69 8.28
CA THR A 278 8.21 5.09 8.56
C THR A 278 8.87 5.63 9.84
N SER A 279 8.37 6.72 10.43
CA SER A 279 8.77 7.17 11.76
C SER A 279 8.14 6.35 12.91
N HIS A 280 7.13 5.51 12.63
CA HIS A 280 6.36 4.77 13.64
C HIS A 280 6.18 3.30 13.28
N TYR A 281 6.61 2.40 14.17
CA TYR A 281 6.54 0.95 13.92
C TYR A 281 5.14 0.38 14.13
N ASP A 282 4.27 1.09 14.83
CA ASP A 282 2.93 0.70 15.22
C ASP A 282 1.84 1.50 14.49
N ARG A 283 2.21 2.53 13.72
CA ARG A 283 1.28 3.32 12.91
C ARG A 283 1.27 2.89 11.45
N PHE A 284 0.11 2.45 10.98
CA PHE A 284 -0.11 2.12 9.57
C PHE A 284 -1.54 2.37 9.14
N TYR A 285 -1.71 2.46 7.82
CA TYR A 285 -3.00 2.57 7.15
C TYR A 285 -3.28 1.31 6.35
N ALA A 286 -4.53 0.90 6.35
CA ALA A 286 -5.03 -0.21 5.55
C ALA A 286 -6.20 0.27 4.70
N GLY A 287 -6.11 0.06 3.39
CA GLY A 287 -7.13 0.39 2.41
C GLY A 287 -7.63 -0.87 1.70
N SER A 288 -8.93 -0.88 1.40
CA SER A 288 -9.58 -1.94 0.64
C SER A 288 -10.49 -1.34 -0.42
N ASP A 289 -10.55 -1.97 -1.60
CA ASP A 289 -11.50 -1.62 -2.65
C ASP A 289 -12.88 -2.31 -2.46
N GLY A 290 -12.98 -3.22 -1.49
CA GLY A 290 -14.18 -3.96 -1.15
C GLY A 290 -14.57 -5.07 -2.14
N GLY A 291 -13.79 -5.36 -3.18
CA GLY A 291 -14.13 -6.35 -4.20
C GLY A 291 -15.50 -6.14 -4.86
N GLY A 292 -15.99 -4.89 -4.92
CA GLY A 292 -17.32 -4.54 -5.43
C GLY A 292 -18.50 -4.70 -4.43
N SER A 293 -18.26 -5.22 -3.23
CA SER A 293 -19.29 -5.52 -2.22
C SER A 293 -19.68 -4.32 -1.32
N LYS A 294 -19.22 -3.09 -1.64
CA LYS A 294 -19.32 -1.87 -0.81
C LYS A 294 -18.71 -1.99 0.59
N SER A 295 -17.98 -3.06 0.88
CA SER A 295 -17.32 -3.31 2.18
C SER A 295 -15.89 -2.73 2.28
N GLY A 296 -15.45 -2.00 1.25
CA GLY A 296 -14.15 -1.33 1.23
C GLY A 296 -14.07 -0.19 2.24
N GLY A 297 -12.88 0.39 2.35
CA GLY A 297 -12.66 1.56 3.17
C GLY A 297 -11.19 1.88 3.36
N LEU A 298 -10.95 2.80 4.28
CA LEU A 298 -9.63 3.18 4.74
C LEU A 298 -9.65 3.24 6.26
N TRP A 299 -8.69 2.59 6.90
CA TRP A 299 -8.56 2.54 8.35
C TRP A 299 -7.13 2.89 8.74
N ARG A 300 -6.99 3.52 9.91
CA ARG A 300 -5.69 3.76 10.55
C ARG A 300 -5.59 3.01 11.86
N THR A 301 -4.37 2.71 12.26
CA THR A 301 -4.01 2.30 13.62
C THR A 301 -2.76 3.05 14.05
N GLY A 302 -2.63 3.29 15.35
CA GLY A 302 -1.43 3.84 15.98
C GLY A 302 -0.89 2.95 17.10
N ASP A 303 -1.34 1.68 17.16
CA ASP A 303 -1.03 0.75 18.26
C ASP A 303 -0.67 -0.67 17.76
N GLY A 304 -0.26 -0.78 16.50
CA GLY A 304 0.16 -2.03 15.88
C GLY A 304 -1.01 -2.92 15.47
N GLY A 305 -2.18 -2.33 15.24
CA GLY A 305 -3.39 -3.03 14.82
C GLY A 305 -4.16 -3.68 15.99
N ARG A 306 -3.98 -3.19 17.23
CA ARG A 306 -4.83 -3.58 18.37
C ARG A 306 -6.18 -2.88 18.28
N THR A 307 -6.19 -1.64 17.80
CA THR A 307 -7.40 -0.88 17.47
C THR A 307 -7.29 -0.26 16.09
N PHE A 308 -8.44 -0.05 15.46
CA PHE A 308 -8.55 0.62 14.17
C PHE A 308 -9.61 1.72 14.22
N THR A 309 -9.29 2.86 13.61
CA THR A 309 -10.24 3.95 13.39
C THR A 309 -10.55 4.01 11.90
N SER A 310 -11.84 3.96 11.54
CA SER A 310 -12.26 4.22 10.15
C SER A 310 -12.00 5.68 9.79
N MET A 311 -11.34 5.89 8.65
CA MET A 311 -11.06 7.22 8.10
C MET A 311 -12.25 7.77 7.30
N GLN A 312 -13.31 6.98 7.13
CA GLN A 312 -14.55 7.35 6.42
C GLN A 312 -14.28 8.08 5.09
N PRO A 313 -13.53 7.48 4.15
CA PRO A 313 -13.27 8.12 2.87
C PRO A 313 -14.60 8.40 2.15
N PRO A 314 -14.71 9.50 1.38
CA PRO A 314 -15.96 9.87 0.70
C PRO A 314 -16.54 8.75 -0.19
N GLN A 315 -15.66 7.90 -0.73
CA GLN A 315 -15.98 6.65 -1.41
C GLN A 315 -15.26 5.48 -0.73
N SER A 316 -15.98 4.38 -0.50
CA SER A 316 -15.43 3.21 0.20
C SER A 316 -14.45 2.38 -0.63
N SER A 317 -14.49 2.45 -1.95
CA SER A 317 -13.57 1.67 -2.79
C SER A 317 -12.27 2.44 -3.01
N VAL A 318 -11.24 2.11 -2.21
CA VAL A 318 -9.90 2.70 -2.28
C VAL A 318 -9.02 1.90 -3.23
N THR A 319 -8.54 2.54 -4.31
CA THR A 319 -7.74 1.87 -5.35
C THR A 319 -6.26 2.19 -5.29
N ALA A 320 -5.88 3.34 -4.74
CA ALA A 320 -4.49 3.71 -4.46
C ALA A 320 -4.40 4.59 -3.21
N LEU A 321 -3.28 4.45 -2.50
CA LEU A 321 -2.98 5.19 -1.28
C LEU A 321 -1.50 5.57 -1.28
N ALA A 322 -1.21 6.84 -1.02
CA ALA A 322 0.13 7.33 -0.73
C ALA A 322 0.08 8.15 0.57
N VAL A 323 1.06 7.95 1.45
CA VAL A 323 1.09 8.53 2.80
C VAL A 323 2.43 9.21 3.00
N SER A 324 2.43 10.49 3.38
CA SER A 324 3.67 11.20 3.68
C SER A 324 4.32 10.65 4.95
N ASN A 325 5.62 10.92 5.08
CA ASN A 325 6.43 10.34 6.14
C ASN A 325 6.76 11.35 7.24
N ASP A 326 5.72 11.89 7.85
CA ASP A 326 5.81 12.85 8.93
C ASP A 326 4.86 12.44 10.08
N GLU A 327 4.95 13.15 11.22
CA GLU A 327 4.17 12.86 12.42
C GLU A 327 2.65 13.01 12.21
N GLN A 328 2.24 13.85 11.26
CA GLN A 328 0.84 14.14 10.94
C GLN A 328 0.64 14.00 9.43
N PRO A 329 0.62 12.75 8.94
CA PRO A 329 0.79 12.44 7.54
C PRO A 329 -0.33 13.02 6.69
N THR A 330 0.06 13.54 5.54
CA THR A 330 -0.84 13.83 4.43
C THR A 330 -1.06 12.54 3.63
N LEU A 331 -2.33 12.18 3.48
CA LEU A 331 -2.77 11.03 2.70
C LEU A 331 -3.28 11.52 1.35
N TYR A 332 -2.78 10.92 0.28
CA TYR A 332 -3.36 11.02 -1.05
C TYR A 332 -4.06 9.71 -1.39
N VAL A 333 -5.34 9.79 -1.74
CA VAL A 333 -6.20 8.62 -1.88
C VAL A 333 -6.96 8.67 -3.19
N ALA A 334 -6.81 7.62 -4.00
CA ALA A 334 -7.64 7.43 -5.18
C ALA A 334 -8.82 6.51 -4.84
N THR A 335 -10.00 6.91 -5.27
CA THR A 335 -11.23 6.12 -5.10
C THR A 335 -11.92 5.89 -6.44
N PHE A 336 -12.57 4.74 -6.59
CA PHE A 336 -13.31 4.38 -7.80
C PHE A 336 -14.77 4.04 -7.47
N GLN A 337 -15.71 4.58 -8.23
CA GLN A 337 -17.12 4.24 -8.08
C GLN A 337 -17.57 3.32 -9.24
N PRO A 338 -17.81 2.01 -9.00
CA PRO A 338 -18.12 1.07 -10.08
C PRO A 338 -19.37 1.41 -10.89
N SER A 339 -20.40 1.99 -10.26
CA SER A 339 -21.68 2.28 -10.93
C SER A 339 -21.59 3.40 -11.98
N SER A 340 -20.70 4.37 -11.76
CA SER A 340 -20.53 5.55 -12.62
C SER A 340 -19.19 5.55 -13.35
N HIS A 341 -18.30 4.60 -13.02
CA HIS A 341 -16.88 4.62 -13.38
C HIS A 341 -16.18 5.93 -12.98
N ALA A 342 -16.72 6.65 -11.99
CA ALA A 342 -16.13 7.88 -11.51
C ALA A 342 -14.85 7.57 -10.75
N VAL A 343 -13.80 8.34 -11.04
CA VAL A 343 -12.55 8.28 -10.29
C VAL A 343 -12.35 9.62 -9.62
N SER A 344 -11.94 9.58 -8.36
CA SER A 344 -11.69 10.79 -7.58
C SER A 344 -10.37 10.65 -6.86
N LEU A 345 -9.64 11.76 -6.82
CA LEU A 345 -8.42 11.91 -6.05
C LEU A 345 -8.74 12.79 -4.85
N TRP A 346 -8.31 12.36 -3.68
CA TRP A 346 -8.56 13.02 -2.41
C TRP A 346 -7.25 13.29 -1.69
N VAL A 347 -7.24 14.35 -0.89
CA VAL A 347 -6.19 14.64 0.08
C VAL A 347 -6.78 14.78 1.47
N TYR A 348 -6.04 14.33 2.48
CA TYR A 348 -6.43 14.37 3.89
C TYR A 348 -5.21 14.58 4.78
N HIS A 349 -5.25 15.54 5.69
CA HIS A 349 -4.19 15.78 6.68
C HIS A 349 -4.54 15.07 8.00
N ASP A 350 -3.78 14.03 8.37
CA ASP A 350 -4.12 13.19 9.51
C ASP A 350 -3.48 13.63 10.83
N THR A 351 -4.25 14.37 11.61
CA THR A 351 -3.89 14.84 12.95
C THR A 351 -4.32 13.89 14.07
N GLY A 352 -4.98 12.76 13.76
CA GLY A 352 -5.55 11.87 14.77
C GLY A 352 -6.99 12.22 15.18
N ALA A 353 -7.55 13.35 14.73
CA ALA A 353 -8.95 13.69 15.01
C ALA A 353 -9.94 12.83 14.18
N SER A 354 -11.23 12.96 14.49
CA SER A 354 -12.29 12.31 13.73
C SER A 354 -12.38 12.89 12.31
N PRO A 355 -12.51 12.06 11.26
CA PRO A 355 -12.61 12.55 9.89
C PRO A 355 -13.85 13.42 9.66
N THR A 356 -13.65 14.53 8.96
CA THR A 356 -14.69 15.43 8.45
C THR A 356 -14.56 15.61 6.94
N GLY A 357 -15.53 16.26 6.30
CA GLY A 357 -15.52 16.51 4.86
C GLY A 357 -16.87 16.24 4.20
N PRO A 358 -16.91 16.10 2.86
CA PRO A 358 -18.14 15.80 2.16
C PRO A 358 -18.77 14.49 2.64
N PRO A 359 -20.10 14.33 2.54
CA PRO A 359 -20.79 13.15 3.03
C PRO A 359 -20.15 11.86 2.50
N ALA A 360 -19.69 11.02 3.40
CA ALA A 360 -19.17 9.72 3.03
C ALA A 360 -20.29 8.79 2.58
N THR A 361 -20.04 7.99 1.55
CA THR A 361 -20.86 6.79 1.35
C THR A 361 -20.70 5.87 2.57
N PRO A 362 -21.79 5.27 3.08
CA PRO A 362 -21.69 4.37 4.23
C PRO A 362 -20.62 3.31 3.99
N SER A 363 -19.62 3.27 4.86
CA SER A 363 -18.56 2.25 4.88
C SER A 363 -18.67 1.43 6.16
N THR A 364 -18.07 0.26 6.16
CA THR A 364 -18.00 -0.59 7.35
C THR A 364 -17.18 0.10 8.43
N LEU A 365 -17.82 0.41 9.55
CA LEU A 365 -17.12 0.92 10.73
C LEU A 365 -16.28 -0.22 11.32
N ALA A 366 -14.98 0.03 11.50
CA ALA A 366 -14.18 -0.72 12.45
C ALA A 366 -14.57 -0.21 13.85
N SER A 367 -15.10 -1.08 14.71
CA SER A 367 -15.59 -0.68 16.06
C SER A 367 -15.02 -1.53 17.19
N GLY A 368 -14.06 -2.41 16.92
CA GLY A 368 -13.47 -3.31 17.91
C GLY A 368 -12.16 -2.83 18.52
N ALA A 369 -11.90 -3.30 19.74
CA ALA A 369 -10.58 -3.26 20.38
C ALA A 369 -10.16 -4.68 20.75
N ARG A 370 -8.89 -5.04 20.52
CA ARG A 370 -8.39 -6.36 20.91
C ARG A 370 -8.13 -6.40 22.42
N ASN A 371 -8.84 -7.26 23.15
CA ASN A 371 -8.47 -7.57 24.53
C ASN A 371 -7.14 -8.32 24.54
N SER A 372 -6.23 -7.99 25.46
CA SER A 372 -5.01 -8.77 25.69
C SER A 372 -5.38 -10.13 26.27
N HIS A 373 -5.57 -11.14 25.42
CA HIS A 373 -5.93 -12.47 25.91
C HIS A 373 -4.73 -13.13 26.58
N THR A 374 -4.83 -13.32 27.90
CA THR A 374 -4.10 -14.34 28.66
C THR A 374 -4.48 -15.72 28.12
N LEU A 375 -3.50 -16.61 27.98
CA LEU A 375 -3.64 -18.00 27.56
C LEU A 375 -4.77 -18.70 28.33
N GLY A 376 -5.94 -18.88 27.70
CA GLY A 376 -7.09 -19.52 28.35
C GLY A 376 -8.41 -19.54 27.56
N ASP A 377 -8.59 -18.68 26.55
CA ASP A 377 -9.90 -18.60 25.88
C ASP A 377 -10.16 -19.69 24.85
N SER A 378 -11.37 -20.26 24.97
CA SER A 378 -11.89 -21.41 24.22
C SER A 378 -11.78 -21.28 22.69
N SER A 379 -11.52 -22.41 22.02
CA SER A 379 -11.41 -22.52 20.55
C SER A 379 -12.61 -21.98 19.78
N LEU A 380 -13.79 -21.94 20.41
CA LEU A 380 -15.02 -21.44 19.82
C LEU A 380 -15.03 -19.91 19.70
N ALA A 381 -14.48 -19.18 20.67
CA ALA A 381 -14.34 -17.73 20.60
C ALA A 381 -13.31 -17.31 19.53
N GLN A 382 -12.23 -18.08 19.38
CA GLN A 382 -11.27 -17.93 18.27
C GLN A 382 -11.91 -18.21 16.91
N LEU A 383 -12.78 -19.22 16.81
CA LEU A 383 -13.49 -19.53 15.57
C LEU A 383 -14.49 -18.44 15.19
N LEU A 384 -15.25 -17.91 16.16
CA LEU A 384 -16.24 -16.85 15.96
C LEU A 384 -15.61 -15.48 15.67
N SER A 385 -14.36 -15.26 16.06
CA SER A 385 -13.60 -14.05 15.76
C SER A 385 -12.71 -14.16 14.52
N SER A 386 -12.66 -15.34 13.91
CA SER A 386 -11.80 -15.61 12.76
C SER A 386 -12.33 -14.93 11.48
N PRO A 387 -11.45 -14.41 10.60
CA PRO A 387 -11.84 -14.02 9.24
C PRO A 387 -12.43 -15.19 8.43
N GLN A 388 -12.28 -16.43 8.89
CA GLN A 388 -12.88 -17.62 8.27
C GLN A 388 -14.38 -17.81 8.56
N LEU A 389 -14.96 -17.10 9.53
CA LEU A 389 -16.34 -17.31 9.99
C LEU A 389 -17.39 -17.36 8.85
N PRO A 390 -17.35 -16.47 7.84
CA PRO A 390 -18.29 -16.52 6.72
C PRO A 390 -18.20 -17.84 5.93
N TYR A 391 -16.99 -18.37 5.76
CA TYR A 391 -16.75 -19.62 5.03
C TYR A 391 -17.12 -20.86 5.84
N VAL A 392 -16.92 -20.82 7.16
CA VAL A 392 -17.39 -21.89 8.06
C VAL A 392 -18.91 -22.00 8.00
N GLY A 393 -19.62 -20.87 8.02
CA GLY A 393 -21.08 -20.84 7.86
C GLY A 393 -21.54 -21.46 6.54
N LEU A 394 -20.89 -21.12 5.42
CA LEU A 394 -21.16 -21.73 4.11
C LEU A 394 -20.90 -23.25 4.11
N GLY A 395 -19.80 -23.68 4.70
CA GLY A 395 -19.45 -25.10 4.82
C GLY A 395 -20.49 -25.89 5.63
N LEU A 396 -20.96 -25.35 6.75
CA LEU A 396 -22.02 -25.96 7.56
C LEU A 396 -23.36 -25.99 6.80
N GLY A 397 -23.69 -24.94 6.05
CA GLY A 397 -24.87 -24.91 5.19
C GLY A 397 -24.82 -25.97 4.09
N ALA A 398 -23.69 -26.10 3.40
CA ALA A 398 -23.48 -27.14 2.39
C ALA A 398 -23.58 -28.54 2.99
N LEU A 399 -23.00 -28.76 4.18
CA LEU A 399 -23.09 -30.03 4.90
C LEU A 399 -24.55 -30.36 5.24
N ALA A 400 -25.33 -29.38 5.70
CA ALA A 400 -26.75 -29.57 5.99
C ALA A 400 -27.54 -29.96 4.72
N VAL A 401 -27.26 -29.32 3.58
CA VAL A 401 -27.87 -29.69 2.29
C VAL A 401 -27.49 -31.13 1.92
N ILE A 402 -26.23 -31.53 2.04
CA ILE A 402 -25.78 -32.90 1.75
C ILE A 402 -26.48 -33.91 2.68
N LEU A 403 -26.54 -33.63 3.98
CA LEU A 403 -27.21 -34.50 4.95
C LEU A 403 -28.71 -34.63 4.67
N THR A 404 -29.38 -33.54 4.30
CA THR A 404 -30.81 -33.61 3.89
C THR A 404 -31.00 -34.38 2.60
N ALA A 405 -30.10 -34.26 1.63
CA ALA A 405 -30.12 -35.06 0.40
C ALA A 405 -29.90 -36.55 0.66
N ILE A 406 -28.96 -36.91 1.55
CA ILE A 406 -28.73 -38.30 1.99
C ILE A 406 -29.98 -38.84 2.69
N ALA A 407 -30.58 -38.08 3.61
CA ALA A 407 -31.79 -38.48 4.31
C ALA A 407 -32.98 -38.69 3.36
N ALA A 408 -33.13 -37.83 2.34
CA ALA A 408 -34.15 -37.96 1.31
C ALA A 408 -33.91 -39.20 0.43
N HIS A 409 -32.67 -39.45 0.01
CA HIS A 409 -32.29 -40.63 -0.78
C HIS A 409 -32.53 -41.94 -0.03
N LEU A 410 -32.17 -41.97 1.27
CA LEU A 410 -32.43 -43.13 2.11
C LEU A 410 -33.93 -43.36 2.29
N ARG A 411 -34.74 -42.32 2.53
CA ARG A 411 -36.21 -42.44 2.61
C ARG A 411 -36.84 -42.91 1.30
N GLY A 412 -36.30 -42.52 0.15
CA GLY A 412 -36.77 -42.95 -1.17
C GLY A 412 -36.46 -44.41 -1.51
N ARG A 413 -35.53 -45.06 -0.79
CA ARG A 413 -35.23 -46.49 -0.95
C ARG A 413 -36.08 -47.41 -0.06
N TYR A 414 -36.77 -46.85 0.93
CA TYR A 414 -37.65 -47.59 1.86
C TYR A 414 -39.15 -47.40 1.56
N ARG A 415 -39.47 -46.79 0.41
CA ARG A 415 -40.78 -46.80 -0.24
C ARG A 415 -40.66 -47.58 -1.54
#